data_AF-A0A2W0AL99-F1
#
_entry.id   AF-A0A2W0AL99-F1
#
_cell.length_a   1.000
_cell.length_b   1.000
_cell.length_c   1.000
_cell.angle_alpha   90.00
_cell.angle_beta   90.00
_cell.angle_gamma   90.00
#
_symmetry.space_group_name_H-M   'P 1'
#
loop_
_entity.id
_entity.type
_entity.pdbx_description
1 polymer ?
#
loop_
_entity_poly.entity_id
_entity_poly.type
_entity_poly.pdbx_seq_one_letter_code
_entity_poly.pdbx_strand_id
1 'polypeptide(L)'
;MRFPGPNNTIVHAEIKIGDSVVMLSDSPVGGEFRDPQALGGSPIGLMIYVPEVDKTFKNAVSLGAKESRPVVNQFYGDRSGTLVDPFGHVWTVATHVEDVSPQQMQERMANMQKSA
;
A
#
# COMPACT_ATOMS: atom_id res chain seq x y z
N MET A 1 10.82 16.28 -0.85
CA MET A 1 12.10 16.77 -1.42
C MET A 1 12.42 15.99 -2.70
N ARG A 2 13.24 16.50 -3.63
CA ARG A 2 13.70 15.74 -4.82
C ARG A 2 15.14 16.13 -5.16
N PHE A 3 16.02 15.15 -5.25
CA PHE A 3 17.42 15.31 -5.65
C PHE A 3 17.69 14.50 -6.93
N PRO A 4 18.04 15.18 -8.03
CA PRO A 4 18.38 14.52 -9.28
C PRO A 4 19.74 13.83 -9.21
N GLY A 5 19.85 12.69 -9.87
CA GLY A 5 21.09 11.97 -10.14
C GLY A 5 21.57 12.11 -11.59
N PRO A 6 22.70 11.50 -11.93
CA PRO A 6 23.18 11.41 -13.31
C PRO A 6 22.16 10.71 -14.22
N ASN A 7 22.25 10.92 -15.54
CA ASN A 7 21.43 10.23 -16.53
C ASN A 7 19.91 10.32 -16.29
N ASN A 8 19.42 11.46 -15.76
CA ASN A 8 18.01 11.72 -15.45
C ASN A 8 17.41 10.76 -14.40
N THR A 9 18.26 10.17 -13.56
CA THR A 9 17.82 9.36 -12.42
C THR A 9 17.46 10.21 -11.21
N ILE A 10 16.87 9.59 -10.19
CA ILE A 10 16.58 10.16 -8.89
C ILE A 10 17.38 9.43 -7.82
N VAL A 11 18.29 10.16 -7.15
CA VAL A 11 19.04 9.61 -6.01
C VAL A 11 18.24 9.67 -4.71
N HIS A 12 17.30 10.62 -4.60
CA HIS A 12 16.38 10.70 -3.48
C HIS A 12 15.15 11.52 -3.85
N ALA A 13 13.98 11.05 -3.48
CA ALA A 13 12.74 11.79 -3.48
C ALA A 13 11.92 11.41 -2.25
N GLU A 14 10.97 12.28 -1.92
CA GLU A 14 9.97 12.03 -0.91
C GLU A 14 8.59 12.30 -1.48
N ILE A 15 7.66 11.41 -1.15
CA ILE A 15 6.23 11.61 -1.33
C ILE A 15 5.61 11.71 0.05
N LYS A 16 4.74 12.70 0.25
CA LYS A 16 3.95 12.83 1.47
C LYS A 16 2.53 12.37 1.20
N ILE A 17 2.05 11.41 1.99
CA ILE A 17 0.67 10.91 1.94
C ILE A 17 0.08 11.10 3.33
N GLY A 18 -0.89 11.99 3.47
CA GLY A 18 -1.37 12.41 4.79
C GLY A 18 -0.22 13.04 5.60
N ASP A 19 0.12 12.43 6.74
CA ASP A 19 1.26 12.76 7.59
C ASP A 19 2.50 11.88 7.35
N SER A 20 2.36 10.81 6.57
CA SER A 20 3.41 9.84 6.29
C SER A 20 4.34 10.34 5.19
N VAL A 21 5.64 10.17 5.40
CA VAL A 21 6.68 10.47 4.40
C VAL A 21 7.26 9.16 3.89
N VAL A 22 7.13 8.93 2.58
CA VAL A 22 7.73 7.79 1.89
C VAL A 22 8.94 8.30 1.10
N MET A 23 10.11 7.79 1.46
CA MET A 23 11.36 8.07 0.74
C MET A 23 11.58 7.00 -0.33
N LEU A 24 12.04 7.43 -1.50
CA LEU A 24 12.25 6.57 -2.65
C LEU A 24 13.40 7.10 -3.52
N SER A 25 13.99 6.20 -4.30
CA SER A 25 15.03 6.51 -5.29
C SER A 25 14.87 5.57 -6.47
N ASP A 26 15.52 5.90 -7.58
CA ASP A 26 15.78 4.87 -8.61
C ASP A 26 16.76 3.82 -8.05
N SER A 27 16.72 2.60 -8.60
CA SER A 27 17.66 1.56 -8.23
C SER A 27 19.08 1.95 -8.69
N PRO A 28 20.07 2.01 -7.78
CA PRO A 28 21.44 2.31 -8.15
C PRO A 28 22.03 1.17 -8.99
N VAL A 29 22.70 1.50 -10.09
CA VAL A 29 23.43 0.53 -10.91
C VAL A 29 24.49 -0.15 -10.04
N GLY A 30 24.35 -1.46 -9.82
CA GLY A 30 25.28 -2.26 -9.02
C GLY A 30 25.15 -2.12 -7.50
N GLY A 31 24.10 -1.46 -7.00
CA GLY A 31 23.83 -1.40 -5.56
C GLY A 31 23.01 -2.58 -5.04
N GLU A 32 22.88 -2.64 -3.71
CA GLU A 32 22.23 -3.76 -3.01
C GLU A 32 20.69 -3.74 -3.14
N PHE A 33 20.10 -2.57 -3.42
CA PHE A 33 18.66 -2.39 -3.53
C PHE A 33 18.17 -2.62 -4.95
N ARG A 34 17.31 -3.63 -5.13
CA ARG A 34 16.69 -3.99 -6.40
C ARG A 34 15.23 -3.57 -6.42
N ASP A 35 14.74 -3.16 -7.58
CA ASP A 35 13.34 -2.86 -7.78
C ASP A 35 12.47 -4.14 -7.66
N PRO A 36 11.19 -4.02 -7.25
CA PRO A 36 10.31 -5.18 -7.10
C PRO A 36 10.17 -6.01 -8.38
N GLN A 37 10.18 -5.38 -9.56
CA GLN A 37 10.02 -6.11 -10.83
C GLN A 37 11.22 -7.02 -11.10
N ALA A 38 12.44 -6.55 -10.83
CA ALA A 38 13.67 -7.34 -10.93
C ALA A 38 13.73 -8.52 -9.95
N LEU A 39 12.95 -8.48 -8.88
CA LEU A 39 12.81 -9.55 -7.88
C LEU A 39 11.61 -10.49 -8.16
N GLY A 40 10.77 -10.17 -9.15
CA GLY A 40 9.52 -10.90 -9.40
C GLY A 40 8.38 -10.56 -8.42
N GLY A 41 8.53 -9.50 -7.65
CA GLY A 41 7.58 -9.02 -6.65
C GLY A 41 8.26 -8.20 -5.55
N SER A 42 7.46 -7.57 -4.70
CA SER A 42 7.99 -6.87 -3.52
C SER A 42 8.02 -7.81 -2.31
N PRO A 43 9.15 -7.91 -1.58
CA PRO A 43 9.24 -8.73 -0.38
C PRO A 43 8.51 -8.09 0.83
N ILE A 44 8.09 -6.83 0.70
CA ILE A 44 7.38 -6.08 1.73
C ILE A 44 6.13 -5.41 1.14
N GLY A 45 5.16 -5.09 1.99
CA GLY A 45 4.02 -4.25 1.65
C GLY A 45 3.98 -3.02 2.54
N LEU A 46 3.54 -1.89 1.99
CA LEU A 46 3.32 -0.66 2.73
C LEU A 46 1.83 -0.55 3.07
N MET A 47 1.51 -0.31 4.34
CA MET A 47 0.14 -0.01 4.76
C MET A 47 0.05 1.46 5.16
N ILE A 48 -0.92 2.17 4.60
CA ILE A 48 -1.14 3.59 4.87
C ILE A 48 -2.63 3.85 5.13
N TYR A 49 -2.89 4.80 6.03
CA TYR A 49 -4.23 5.31 6.26
C TYR A 49 -4.50 6.55 5.42
N VAL A 50 -5.71 6.64 4.89
CA VAL A 50 -6.21 7.79 4.13
C VAL A 50 -7.63 8.12 4.59
N PRO A 51 -8.08 9.38 4.45
CA PRO A 51 -9.45 9.75 4.83
C PRO A 51 -10.55 9.06 4.01
N GLU A 52 -10.30 8.77 2.73
CA GLU A 52 -11.27 8.13 1.83
C GLU A 52 -10.62 7.00 1.01
N VAL A 53 -10.69 5.78 1.51
CA VAL A 53 -10.09 4.59 0.88
C VAL A 53 -10.69 4.29 -0.49
N ASP A 54 -12.02 4.30 -0.66
CA ASP A 54 -12.65 3.96 -1.94
C ASP A 54 -12.23 4.92 -3.06
N LYS A 55 -12.20 6.21 -2.76
CA LYS A 55 -11.78 7.25 -3.71
C LYS A 55 -10.29 7.11 -4.05
N THR A 56 -9.44 6.93 -3.04
CA THR A 56 -7.99 6.78 -3.22
C THR A 56 -7.67 5.53 -4.03
N PHE A 57 -8.29 4.41 -3.70
CA PHE A 57 -8.09 3.12 -4.34
C PHE A 57 -8.52 3.16 -5.81
N LYS A 58 -9.73 3.69 -6.09
CA LYS A 58 -10.23 3.86 -7.46
C LYS A 58 -9.31 4.74 -8.31
N ASN A 59 -8.82 5.84 -7.74
CA ASN A 59 -7.89 6.72 -8.43
C ASN A 59 -6.56 6.02 -8.75
N ALA A 60 -5.98 5.30 -7.78
CA ALA A 60 -4.75 4.54 -7.99
C ALA A 60 -4.90 3.50 -9.11
N VAL A 61 -6.01 2.75 -9.12
CA VAL A 61 -6.31 1.79 -10.19
C VAL A 61 -6.44 2.47 -11.55
N SER A 62 -7.12 3.63 -11.62
CA SER A 62 -7.23 4.39 -12.88
C SER A 62 -5.89 4.92 -13.41
N LEU A 63 -4.88 5.05 -12.54
CA LEU A 63 -3.52 5.46 -12.88
C LEU A 63 -2.58 4.28 -13.16
N GLY A 64 -3.12 3.06 -13.25
CA GLY A 64 -2.38 1.86 -13.66
C GLY A 64 -1.98 0.91 -12.53
N ALA A 65 -2.37 1.19 -11.28
CA ALA A 65 -2.24 0.20 -10.23
C ALA A 65 -3.16 -1.00 -10.50
N LYS A 66 -2.71 -2.20 -10.13
CA LYS A 66 -3.49 -3.43 -10.22
C LYS A 66 -4.11 -3.75 -8.88
N GLU A 67 -5.42 -3.97 -8.85
CA GLU A 67 -6.09 -4.51 -7.67
C GLU A 67 -5.56 -5.93 -7.36
N SER A 68 -5.13 -6.14 -6.12
CA SER A 68 -4.71 -7.45 -5.59
C SER A 68 -5.76 -8.00 -4.62
N ARG A 69 -6.32 -7.13 -3.77
CA ARG A 69 -7.46 -7.43 -2.90
C ARG A 69 -8.44 -6.26 -2.94
N PRO A 70 -9.73 -6.51 -3.18
CA PRO A 70 -10.73 -5.45 -3.25
C PRO A 70 -10.88 -4.71 -1.91
N VAL A 71 -11.36 -3.47 -1.97
CA VAL A 71 -11.67 -2.69 -0.77
C VAL A 71 -12.93 -3.23 -0.10
N VAL A 72 -12.77 -3.76 1.12
CA VAL A 72 -13.87 -4.31 1.92
C VAL A 72 -13.75 -3.86 3.38
N ASN A 73 -14.87 -3.94 4.11
CA ASN A 73 -14.84 -3.76 5.56
C ASN A 73 -14.19 -4.99 6.19
N GLN A 74 -13.24 -4.75 7.08
CA GLN A 74 -12.45 -5.76 7.75
C GLN A 74 -12.99 -6.02 9.14
N PHE A 75 -12.79 -7.23 9.64
CA PHE A 75 -13.26 -7.64 10.97
C PHE A 75 -12.72 -6.77 12.12
N TYR A 76 -11.59 -6.11 11.88
CA TYR A 76 -10.88 -5.26 12.84
C TYR A 76 -11.25 -3.76 12.77
N GLY A 77 -12.32 -3.39 12.05
CA GLY A 77 -12.88 -2.03 12.10
C GLY A 77 -12.37 -1.07 11.04
N ASP A 78 -11.49 -1.51 10.15
CA ASP A 78 -11.07 -0.72 8.99
C ASP A 78 -11.82 -1.10 7.73
N ARG A 79 -11.91 -0.15 6.80
CA ARG A 79 -12.19 -0.44 5.39
C ARG A 79 -10.88 -0.37 4.63
N SER A 80 -10.47 -1.48 4.01
CA SER A 80 -9.16 -1.57 3.36
C SER A 80 -9.15 -2.47 2.13
N GLY A 81 -8.23 -2.17 1.22
CA GLY A 81 -7.91 -2.99 0.04
C GLY A 81 -6.41 -2.97 -0.25
N THR A 82 -5.95 -3.89 -1.09
CA THR A 82 -4.54 -4.02 -1.47
C THR A 82 -4.39 -3.88 -2.99
N LEU A 83 -3.42 -3.09 -3.42
CA LEU A 83 -3.05 -2.91 -4.82
C LEU A 83 -1.55 -3.10 -5.03
N VAL A 84 -1.16 -3.35 -6.28
CA VAL A 84 0.23 -3.34 -6.74
C VAL A 84 0.39 -2.14 -7.67
N ASP A 85 1.32 -1.24 -7.37
CA ASP A 85 1.57 -0.07 -8.20
C ASP A 85 2.29 -0.44 -9.52
N PRO A 86 2.42 0.49 -10.49
CA PRO A 86 3.09 0.21 -11.76
C PRO A 86 4.55 -0.22 -11.64
N PHE A 87 5.21 0.04 -10.51
CA PHE A 87 6.60 -0.32 -10.23
C PHE A 87 6.73 -1.64 -9.44
N GLY A 88 5.60 -2.30 -9.15
CA GLY A 88 5.55 -3.59 -8.48
C GLY A 88 5.56 -3.53 -6.96
N HIS A 89 5.44 -2.34 -6.34
CA HIS A 89 5.30 -2.24 -4.88
C HIS A 89 3.88 -2.58 -4.45
N VAL A 90 3.77 -3.26 -3.31
CA VAL A 90 2.49 -3.66 -2.71
C VAL A 90 2.04 -2.60 -1.72
N TRP A 91 0.82 -2.12 -1.88
CA TRP A 91 0.21 -1.11 -1.01
C TRP A 91 -1.13 -1.60 -0.47
N THR A 92 -1.31 -1.56 0.85
CA THR A 92 -2.61 -1.66 1.50
C THR A 92 -3.05 -0.26 1.92
N VAL A 93 -4.21 0.17 1.43
CA VAL A 93 -4.78 1.49 1.73
C VAL A 93 -6.00 1.27 2.60
N ALA A 94 -6.10 2.02 3.70
CA ALA A 94 -7.17 1.85 4.68
C ALA A 94 -7.78 3.19 5.11
N THR A 95 -9.06 3.15 5.45
CA THR A 95 -9.73 4.19 6.26
C THR A 95 -10.26 3.51 7.50
N HIS A 96 -9.94 4.05 8.67
CA HIS A 96 -10.50 3.57 9.92
C HIS A 96 -11.99 3.91 10.00
N VAL A 97 -12.84 2.94 10.33
CA VAL A 97 -14.31 3.10 10.34
C VAL A 97 -14.86 3.07 11.76
N GLU A 98 -14.41 2.11 12.58
CA GLU A 98 -14.90 1.94 13.94
C GLU A 98 -13.84 1.30 14.86
N ASP A 99 -13.87 1.66 16.13
CA ASP A 99 -13.12 0.96 17.17
C ASP A 99 -13.80 -0.38 17.49
N VAL A 100 -13.05 -1.48 17.41
CA VAL A 100 -13.54 -2.83 17.68
C VAL A 100 -12.75 -3.43 18.84
N SER A 101 -13.46 -3.88 19.88
CA SER A 101 -12.80 -4.52 21.02
C SER A 101 -12.16 -5.86 20.62
N PRO A 102 -11.12 -6.34 21.34
CA PRO A 102 -10.51 -7.65 21.06
C PRO A 102 -11.51 -8.81 21.01
N GLN A 103 -12.52 -8.80 21.88
CA GLN A 103 -13.57 -9.81 21.89
C GLN A 103 -14.42 -9.75 20.61
N GLN A 104 -14.88 -8.56 20.21
CA GLN A 104 -15.64 -8.39 18.97
C GLN A 104 -14.82 -8.76 17.74
N MET A 105 -13.51 -8.47 17.71
CA MET A 105 -12.62 -8.90 16.63
C MET A 105 -12.55 -10.43 16.52
N GLN A 106 -12.40 -11.13 17.65
CA GLN A 106 -12.38 -12.60 17.68
C GLN A 106 -13.70 -13.20 17.18
N GLU A 107 -14.83 -12.66 17.63
CA GLU A 107 -16.17 -13.09 17.20
C GLU A 107 -16.38 -12.86 15.69
N ARG A 108 -16.03 -11.66 15.18
CA ARG A 108 -16.12 -11.32 13.75
C ARG A 108 -15.23 -12.23 12.90
N MET A 109 -13.98 -12.48 13.32
CA MET A 109 -13.04 -13.36 12.62
C MET A 109 -13.54 -14.81 12.54
N ALA A 110 -14.06 -15.35 13.64
CA ALA A 110 -14.62 -16.71 13.67
C ALA A 110 -15.82 -16.87 12.72
N ASN A 111 -16.65 -15.85 12.59
CA ASN A 111 -17.79 -15.87 11.67
C ASN A 111 -17.36 -15.82 10.19
N MET A 112 -16.29 -15.09 9.86
CA MET A 112 -15.73 -15.08 8.51
C MET A 112 -15.16 -16.44 8.11
N GLN A 113 -14.45 -17.13 9.01
CA GLN A 113 -13.87 -18.46 8.74
C GLN A 113 -14.92 -19.54 8.51
N LYS A 114 -16.10 -19.43 9.14
CA LYS A 114 -17.21 -20.36 8.94
C LYS A 114 -17.95 -20.15 7.62
N SER A 115 -17.78 -18.99 6.99
CA SER A 115 -18.49 -18.58 5.77
C SER A 115 -17.66 -18.75 4.50
N ALA A 116 -16.42 -19.24 4.62
CA ALA A 116 -15.48 -19.53 3.54
C ALA A 116 -15.43 -21.04 3.26
#